data_AF-A0A193KX06-F1
#
_entry.id   AF-A0A193KX06-F1
#
_cell.length_a   1.000
_cell.length_b   1.000
_cell.length_c   1.000
_cell.angle_alpha   90.00
_cell.angle_beta   90.00
_cell.angle_gamma   90.00
#
_symmetry.space_group_name_H-M   'P 1'
#
loop_
_entity.id
_entity.type
_entity.pdbx_description
1 polymer ?
#
loop_
_entity_poly.entity_id
_entity_poly.type
_entity_poly.pdbx_seq_one_letter_code
_entity_poly.pdbx_strand_id
1 'polypeptide(L)' 'MELTEAAHADAVAAGRAVIADPDLAERWQGEHPENTPRPELFYAPGTEDYTDHPFLRTS' A
#
# COMPACT_ATOMS: atom_id res chain seq x y z
N MET A 1 -3.40 -14.07 3.35
CA MET A 1 -3.17 -13.60 4.73
C MET A 1 -2.97 -14.81 5.64
N GLU A 2 -1.88 -15.57 5.43
CA GLU A 2 -1.73 -16.92 6.00
C GLU A 2 -1.06 -16.92 7.39
N LEU A 3 -0.21 -15.93 7.66
CA LEU A 3 0.56 -15.83 8.90
C LEU A 3 -0.29 -15.50 10.15
N THR A 4 -1.39 -14.77 9.99
CA THR A 4 -2.31 -14.45 11.10
C THR A 4 -3.27 -15.61 11.38
N GLU A 5 -3.78 -16.27 10.34
CA GLU A 5 -4.72 -17.39 10.51
C GLU A 5 -4.08 -18.64 11.11
N ALA A 6 -2.79 -18.86 10.89
CA ALA A 6 -2.02 -19.93 11.53
C ALA A 6 -1.53 -19.58 12.96
N ALA A 7 -2.03 -18.48 13.56
CA ALA A 7 -1.63 -17.97 14.88
C ALA A 7 -0.12 -17.68 15.03
N HIS A 8 0.58 -17.39 13.93
CA HIS A 8 2.00 -17.04 13.95
C HIS A 8 2.25 -15.56 14.24
N ALA A 9 1.24 -14.69 14.08
CA ALA A 9 1.29 -13.28 14.42
C ALA A 9 -0.11 -12.69 14.63
N ASP A 10 -0.23 -11.66 15.48
CA ASP A 10 -1.47 -10.91 15.69
C ASP A 10 -1.73 -9.85 14.60
N ALA A 11 -0.66 -9.40 13.90
CA ALA A 11 -0.74 -8.40 12.84
C ALA A 11 0.47 -8.48 11.89
N VAL A 12 0.35 -7.88 10.70
CA VAL A 12 1.43 -7.75 9.71
C VAL A 12 1.60 -6.27 9.34
N ALA A 13 2.84 -5.77 9.38
CA ALA A 13 3.17 -4.43 8.91
C ALA A 13 3.55 -4.47 7.43
N ALA A 14 2.93 -3.62 6.61
CA ALA A 14 3.24 -3.47 5.19
C ALA A 14 4.02 -2.17 4.95
N GLY A 15 5.24 -2.28 4.43
CA GLY A 15 6.11 -1.12 4.16
C GLY A 15 5.93 -0.55 2.77
N ARG A 16 6.56 -1.17 1.76
CA ARG A 16 6.61 -0.64 0.39
C ARG A 16 5.25 -0.48 -0.29
N ALA A 17 4.31 -1.36 0.01
CA ALA A 17 2.96 -1.27 -0.55
C ALA A 17 2.22 0.00 -0.06
N VAL A 18 2.37 0.37 1.22
CA VAL A 18 1.73 1.57 1.79
C VAL A 18 2.34 2.87 1.25
N ILE A 19 3.59 2.85 0.76
CA ILE A 19 4.19 4.03 0.12
C ILE A 19 3.42 4.38 -1.16
N ALA A 20 3.05 3.39 -1.97
CA ALA A 20 2.37 3.58 -3.25
C ALA A 20 0.83 3.66 -3.14
N ASP A 21 0.26 3.03 -2.11
CA ASP A 21 -1.18 2.91 -1.90
C ASP A 21 -1.59 3.47 -0.54
N PRO A 22 -1.96 4.77 -0.46
CA PRO A 22 -2.43 5.37 0.80
C PRO A 22 -3.73 4.71 1.33
N ASP A 23 -4.46 4.00 0.46
CA ASP A 23 -5.70 3.28 0.69
C ASP A 23 -5.55 1.76 0.58
N LEU A 24 -4.34 1.23 0.81
CA LEU A 24 -4.02 -0.19 0.67
C LEU A 24 -4.98 -1.13 1.41
N ALA A 25 -5.46 -0.73 2.60
CA ALA A 25 -6.41 -1.52 3.37
C ALA A 25 -7.75 -1.71 2.63
N GLU A 26 -8.27 -0.65 2.01
CA GLU A 26 -9.52 -0.67 1.23
C GLU A 26 -9.33 -1.50 -0.05
N ARG A 27 -8.15 -1.39 -0.69
CA ARG A 27 -7.80 -2.22 -1.84
C ARG A 27 -7.79 -3.70 -1.51
N TRP A 28 -7.14 -4.10 -0.42
CA TRP A 28 -7.09 -5.50 -0.01
C TRP A 28 -8.46 -6.04 0.42
N GLN A 29 -9.27 -5.23 1.09
CA GLN A 29 -10.63 -5.63 1.48
C GLN A 29 -11.55 -5.85 0.26
N GLY A 30 -11.39 -5.02 -0.78
CA GLY A 30 -12.20 -5.09 -2.00
C GLY A 30 -11.58 -5.88 -3.16
N GLU A 31 -10.43 -6.54 -2.94
CA GLU A 31 -9.64 -7.22 -3.97
C GLU A 31 -9.31 -6.31 -5.18
N HIS A 32 -9.12 -5.02 -4.94
CA HIS A 32 -8.75 -4.04 -5.97
C HIS A 32 -7.25 -4.10 -6.28
N PRO A 33 -6.85 -3.72 -7.52
CA PRO A 33 -5.44 -3.67 -7.88
C PRO A 33 -4.67 -2.63 -7.06
N GLU A 34 -3.43 -2.97 -6.68
CA GLU A 34 -2.46 -2.05 -6.07
C GLU A 34 -1.88 -1.08 -7.11
N ASN A 35 -1.41 0.09 -6.66
CA ASN A 35 -0.65 1.00 -7.49
C ASN A 35 0.76 0.43 -7.76
N THR A 36 1.32 0.72 -8.94
CA THR A 36 2.70 0.32 -9.24
C THR A 36 3.68 1.20 -8.45
N PRO A 37 4.50 0.66 -7.55
CA PRO A 37 5.49 1.46 -6.83
C PRO A 37 6.57 2.01 -7.78
N ARG A 38 7.10 3.21 -7.47
CA ARG A 38 8.27 3.83 -8.15
C ARG A 38 9.47 3.88 -7.18
N PRO A 39 10.26 2.80 -7.06
CA PRO A 39 11.33 2.69 -6.07
C PRO A 39 12.40 3.79 -6.14
N GLU A 40 12.63 4.32 -7.34
CA GLU A 40 13.54 5.42 -7.61
C GLU A 40 13.17 6.72 -6.89
N LEU A 41 11.91 6.87 -6.46
CA LEU A 41 11.42 8.05 -5.74
C LEU A 41 11.31 7.86 -4.24
N PHE A 42 11.47 6.65 -3.70
CA PHE A 42 11.28 6.36 -2.27
C PHE A 42 12.15 7.22 -1.34
N TYR A 43 13.32 7.64 -1.82
CA TYR A 43 14.27 8.45 -1.06
C TYR A 43 14.73 9.68 -1.85
N ALA A 44 13.95 10.10 -2.86
CA ALA A 44 14.26 11.27 -3.66
C ALA A 44 13.92 12.57 -2.88
N PRO A 45 14.71 13.64 -3.04
CA PRO A 45 14.34 14.95 -2.50
C PRO A 45 13.16 15.54 -3.30
N GLY A 46 12.01 15.73 -2.65
CA GLY A 46 10.81 16.32 -3.27
C GLY A 46 9.51 15.71 -2.76
N THR A 47 8.37 16.19 -3.27
CA THR A 47 7.03 15.64 -2.98
C THR A 47 6.49 14.76 -4.09
N GLU A 48 7.20 14.68 -5.22
CA GLU A 48 6.80 13.87 -6.37
C GLU A 48 6.62 12.42 -5.91
N ASP A 49 5.41 11.89 -6.06
CA ASP A 49 5.06 10.51 -5.70
C ASP A 49 5.24 10.21 -4.21
N TYR A 50 5.10 11.23 -3.35
CA TYR A 50 5.10 11.08 -1.89
C TYR A 50 3.73 11.39 -1.29
N THR A 51 3.04 12.42 -1.79
CA THR A 51 1.68 12.79 -1.34
C THR A 51 0.60 12.64 -2.41
N ASP A 52 1.00 12.44 -3.67
CA ASP A 52 0.12 12.60 -4.83
C ASP A 52 -0.33 11.25 -5.44
N HIS A 53 -0.22 10.16 -4.68
CA HIS A 53 -0.71 8.86 -5.11
C HIS A 53 -2.24 8.87 -5.27
N PRO A 54 -2.78 8.36 -6.39
CA PRO A 54 -4.21 8.32 -6.62
C PRO A 54 -4.88 7.34 -5.66
N PHE A 55 -5.90 7.84 -4.95
CA PHE A 55 -6.86 7.01 -4.22
C PHE A 55 -7.78 6.25 -5.18
N LEU A 56 -8.29 5.11 -4.74
CA LEU A 56 -9.42 4.43 -5.36
C LEU A 56 -10.58 5.41 -5.53
N ARG A 57 -11.08 5.51 -6.75
CA ARG A 57 -12.31 6.25 -7.05
C ARG A 57 -13.47 5.27 -7.09
N THR A 58 -14.22 5.20 -6.00
CA THR A 58 -15.51 4.52 -5.96
C THR A 58 -16.56 5.39 -6.67
N SER A 59 -17.27 4.82 -7.65
CA SER A 59 -18.43 5.44 -8.32
C SER A 59 -19.73 5.16 -7.59
#